data_AF-A0A2V7VRA6-F1
#
_entry.id   AF-A0A2V7VRA6-F1
#
_cell.length_a   1.000
_cell.length_b   1.000
_cell.length_c   1.000
_cell.angle_alpha   90.00
_cell.angle_beta   90.00
_cell.angle_gamma   90.00
#
_symmetry.space_group_name_H-M   'P 1'
#
loop_
_entity.id
_entity.type
_entity.pdbx_description
1 polymer ?
#
loop_
_entity_poly.entity_id
_entity_poly.type
_entity_poly.pdbx_seq_one_letter_code
_entity_poly.pdbx_strand_id
1 'polypeptide(L)'
;MPSTAFDSFYLKDRYGSAAMRAIWEDRAMIQRWLDVEAALAAVEADLKIVPRAAARDIARRARVELLDLPAMKRDFDASWNPVMPLVDALRRVLRPASARWVHWGATSKNIMDTATALQIKDSYAVVLAEIDAIAEILAILAVRHRDTLMAGRTHGQHALPITFGYKVAVWLDELIRQRERLLESRRRVLVGEFGGAVGTLASLGRKGLRVQEKLMRRLGLGAPLVPAKTAGDRFAEFFILLAMLSATLGKIAQNIYNLQQTDVDEVTEFVEGKVGSSAMPHKLNPVASGSVVLLGGHGGDVRQRRVLVDGEGVVLPDDADLVAVHLPDLIEGRTDPPAERSLEVGELDDRDRGAGRPPGGGNDGPGREDRPRPRPRPGARDLARRGGAQGVVPGRGRCPPRGPAPAQPAAAGRGPGLPQLARPGHRVRGPGGGGPPGRATGSAAPALRAAQWRRGRRRC
;
A
#
# COMPACT_ATOMS: atom_id res chain seq x y z
N MET A 1 16.67 -18.45 -16.18
CA MET A 1 16.48 -18.25 -14.73
C MET A 1 15.38 -17.19 -14.55
N PRO A 2 14.60 -17.20 -13.45
CA PRO A 2 13.70 -16.09 -13.14
C PRO A 2 14.52 -14.79 -13.04
N SER A 3 14.07 -13.74 -13.72
CA SER A 3 14.75 -12.44 -13.77
C SER A 3 14.54 -11.60 -12.51
N THR A 4 13.45 -11.82 -11.79
CA THR A 4 13.13 -11.10 -10.55
C THR A 4 12.99 -12.04 -9.34
N ALA A 5 13.02 -11.46 -8.14
CA ALA A 5 12.71 -12.18 -6.90
C ALA A 5 11.23 -12.57 -6.79
N PHE A 6 10.32 -11.92 -7.55
CA PHE A 6 8.88 -12.17 -7.54
C PHE A 6 8.51 -13.39 -8.42
N ASP A 7 9.24 -13.60 -9.51
CA ASP A 7 9.07 -14.77 -10.40
C ASP A 7 9.82 -16.02 -9.88
N SER A 8 10.72 -15.82 -8.93
CA SER A 8 11.55 -16.89 -8.39
C SER A 8 10.75 -17.87 -7.54
N PHE A 9 10.71 -19.13 -7.98
CA PHE A 9 10.13 -20.25 -7.23
C PHE A 9 10.60 -20.29 -5.76
N TYR A 10 11.86 -19.94 -5.49
CA TYR A 10 12.47 -20.01 -4.17
C TYR A 10 12.34 -18.72 -3.34
N LEU A 11 12.25 -17.55 -3.99
CA LEU A 11 12.30 -16.25 -3.30
C LEU A 11 10.95 -15.51 -3.26
N LYS A 12 9.98 -15.84 -4.10
CA LYS A 12 8.70 -15.09 -4.20
C LYS A 12 7.94 -14.99 -2.89
N ASP A 13 7.97 -16.06 -2.09
CA ASP A 13 7.31 -16.15 -0.79
C ASP A 13 7.94 -15.26 0.29
N ARG A 14 9.14 -14.72 0.01
CA ARG A 14 9.82 -13.76 0.88
C ARG A 14 9.37 -12.32 0.66
N TYR A 15 8.87 -11.99 -0.53
CA TYR A 15 8.59 -10.63 -0.98
C TYR A 15 7.10 -10.36 -1.30
N GLY A 16 6.24 -11.37 -1.19
CA GLY A 16 4.79 -11.22 -1.25
C GLY A 16 4.07 -12.36 -0.52
N SER A 17 2.85 -12.11 -0.07
CA SER A 17 1.99 -13.17 0.50
C SER A 17 1.30 -13.97 -0.61
N ALA A 18 0.93 -15.21 -0.32
CA ALA A 18 0.15 -16.04 -1.24
C ALA A 18 -1.21 -15.39 -1.59
N ALA A 19 -1.86 -14.76 -0.60
CA ALA A 19 -3.11 -14.04 -0.79
C ALA A 19 -2.96 -12.84 -1.74
N MET A 20 -1.88 -12.06 -1.64
CA MET A 20 -1.65 -10.94 -2.55
C MET A 20 -1.29 -11.42 -3.97
N ARG A 21 -0.44 -12.44 -4.12
CA ARG A 21 -0.13 -12.99 -5.46
C ARG A 21 -1.36 -13.57 -6.15
N ALA A 22 -2.24 -14.27 -5.43
CA ALA A 22 -3.48 -14.81 -6.00
C ALA A 22 -4.45 -13.73 -6.53
N ILE A 23 -4.26 -12.46 -6.18
CA ILE A 23 -5.01 -11.32 -6.74
C ILE A 23 -4.35 -10.78 -8.01
N TRP A 24 -3.01 -10.76 -8.06
CA TRP A 24 -2.21 -10.06 -9.08
C TRP A 24 -1.52 -10.96 -10.11
N GLU A 25 -1.61 -12.29 -9.99
CA GLU A 25 -1.10 -13.23 -11.01
C GLU A 25 -1.90 -13.15 -12.32
N ASP A 26 -1.24 -13.46 -13.45
CA ASP A 26 -1.82 -13.39 -14.80
C ASP A 26 -3.19 -14.06 -14.91
N ARG A 27 -3.36 -15.24 -14.30
CA ARG A 27 -4.61 -16.00 -14.33
C ARG A 27 -5.75 -15.25 -13.63
N ALA A 28 -5.45 -14.58 -12.53
CA ALA A 28 -6.40 -13.75 -11.79
C ALA A 28 -6.70 -12.44 -12.54
N MET A 29 -5.68 -11.78 -13.11
CA MET A 29 -5.85 -10.59 -13.96
C MET A 29 -6.75 -10.88 -15.17
N ILE A 30 -6.47 -11.97 -15.91
CA ILE A 30 -7.26 -12.41 -17.06
C ILE A 30 -8.70 -12.74 -16.63
N GLN A 31 -8.89 -13.43 -15.50
CA GLN A 31 -10.23 -13.68 -14.98
C GLN A 31 -10.96 -12.37 -14.61
N ARG A 32 -10.26 -11.36 -14.07
CA ARG A 32 -10.86 -10.05 -13.76
C ARG A 32 -11.27 -9.29 -15.03
N TRP A 33 -10.52 -9.39 -16.14
CA TRP A 33 -10.99 -8.88 -17.43
C TRP A 33 -12.26 -9.60 -17.91
N LEU A 34 -12.32 -10.93 -17.77
CA LEU A 34 -13.50 -11.74 -18.11
C LEU A 34 -14.73 -11.42 -17.23
N ASP A 35 -14.51 -11.13 -15.94
CA ASP A 35 -15.56 -10.71 -15.01
C ASP A 35 -16.20 -9.37 -15.45
N VAL A 36 -15.40 -8.43 -15.94
CA VAL A 36 -15.88 -7.14 -16.46
C VAL A 36 -16.66 -7.32 -17.77
N GLU A 37 -16.17 -8.14 -18.71
CA GLU A 37 -16.89 -8.51 -19.95
C GLU A 37 -18.27 -9.15 -19.64
N ALA A 38 -18.30 -10.11 -18.71
CA ALA A 38 -19.53 -10.76 -18.29
C ALA A 38 -20.50 -9.80 -17.59
N ALA A 39 -19.99 -8.88 -16.77
CA ALA A 39 -20.80 -7.86 -16.11
C ALA A 39 -21.37 -6.83 -17.10
N LEU A 40 -20.58 -6.41 -18.10
CA LEU A 40 -20.99 -5.52 -19.17
C LEU A 40 -22.14 -6.13 -19.97
N ALA A 41 -21.93 -7.32 -20.55
CA ALA A 41 -22.95 -8.00 -21.36
C ALA A 41 -24.26 -8.23 -20.58
N ALA A 42 -24.18 -8.51 -19.27
CA ALA A 42 -25.36 -8.64 -18.41
C ALA A 42 -26.12 -7.31 -18.24
N VAL A 43 -25.42 -6.20 -17.97
CA VAL A 43 -26.02 -4.86 -17.85
C VAL A 43 -26.63 -4.39 -19.16
N GLU A 44 -25.95 -4.65 -20.27
CA GLU A 44 -26.45 -4.35 -21.60
C GLU A 44 -27.71 -5.15 -21.96
N ALA A 45 -27.80 -6.40 -21.51
CA ALA A 45 -29.02 -7.20 -21.68
C ALA A 45 -30.18 -6.74 -20.79
N ASP A 46 -29.91 -6.22 -19.59
CA ASP A 46 -30.92 -5.56 -18.76
C ASP A 46 -31.44 -4.25 -19.41
N LEU A 47 -30.57 -3.55 -20.15
CA LEU A 47 -30.90 -2.33 -20.89
C LEU A 47 -31.38 -2.58 -22.34
N LYS A 48 -31.63 -3.84 -22.72
CA LYS A 48 -32.07 -4.23 -24.08
C LYS A 48 -31.15 -3.70 -25.18
N ILE A 49 -29.83 -3.85 -25.01
CA ILE A 49 -28.78 -3.59 -26.01
C ILE A 49 -28.33 -4.94 -26.56
N VAL A 50 -27.87 -5.83 -25.67
CA VAL A 50 -27.46 -7.21 -25.99
C VAL A 50 -28.62 -8.18 -25.75
N PRO A 51 -28.81 -9.24 -26.57
CA PRO A 51 -29.79 -10.28 -26.28
C PRO A 51 -29.49 -11.05 -24.99
N ARG A 52 -30.49 -11.23 -24.12
CA ARG A 52 -30.38 -12.02 -22.86
C ARG A 52 -29.84 -13.44 -23.03
N ALA A 53 -29.98 -14.03 -24.21
CA ALA A 53 -29.39 -15.32 -24.52
C ALA A 53 -27.86 -15.25 -24.68
N ALA A 54 -27.35 -14.19 -25.33
CA ALA A 54 -25.92 -13.95 -25.51
C ALA A 54 -25.24 -13.61 -24.18
N ALA A 55 -25.80 -12.67 -23.41
CA ALA A 55 -25.26 -12.32 -22.09
C ALA A 55 -25.16 -13.51 -21.12
N ARG A 56 -26.15 -14.42 -21.13
CA ARG A 56 -26.09 -15.67 -20.35
C ARG A 56 -25.05 -16.66 -20.88
N ASP A 57 -24.71 -16.64 -22.17
CA ASP A 57 -23.64 -17.50 -22.72
C ASP A 57 -22.26 -16.93 -22.38
N ILE A 58 -22.07 -15.61 -22.55
CA ILE A 58 -20.87 -14.87 -22.11
C ILE A 58 -20.61 -15.13 -20.63
N ALA A 59 -21.58 -14.87 -19.75
CA ALA A 59 -21.40 -15.06 -18.31
C ALA A 59 -21.13 -16.52 -17.87
N ARG A 60 -21.48 -17.54 -18.68
CA ARG A 60 -21.10 -18.93 -18.40
C ARG A 60 -19.69 -19.27 -18.86
N ARG A 61 -19.23 -18.68 -19.97
CA ARG A 61 -17.98 -19.03 -20.66
C ARG A 61 -16.84 -18.04 -20.43
N ALA A 62 -17.10 -16.91 -19.78
CA ALA A 62 -16.11 -15.94 -19.29
C ALA A 62 -15.33 -16.50 -18.09
N ARG A 63 -14.58 -17.58 -18.35
CA ARG A 63 -13.77 -18.32 -17.38
C ARG A 63 -12.41 -18.62 -17.98
N VAL A 64 -11.35 -18.27 -17.26
CA VAL A 64 -9.98 -18.38 -17.76
C VAL A 64 -9.55 -19.85 -18.00
N GLU A 65 -10.12 -20.84 -17.29
CA GLU A 65 -9.93 -22.27 -17.60
C GLU A 65 -10.52 -22.75 -18.94
N LEU A 66 -11.37 -21.96 -19.59
CA LEU A 66 -11.91 -22.30 -20.91
C LEU A 66 -11.06 -21.73 -22.06
N LEU A 67 -10.10 -20.85 -21.78
CA LEU A 67 -9.30 -20.16 -22.79
C LEU A 67 -7.97 -20.88 -23.08
N ASP A 68 -7.59 -20.90 -24.35
CA ASP A 68 -6.22 -21.26 -24.78
C ASP A 68 -5.28 -20.06 -24.53
N LEU A 69 -4.69 -20.02 -23.33
CA LEU A 69 -3.76 -18.96 -22.94
C LEU A 69 -2.49 -18.92 -23.82
N PRO A 70 -1.86 -20.06 -24.20
CA PRO A 70 -0.78 -20.06 -25.19
C PRO A 70 -1.15 -19.43 -26.54
N ALA A 71 -2.36 -19.68 -27.07
CA ALA A 71 -2.83 -19.00 -28.28
C ALA A 71 -3.06 -17.50 -28.06
N MET A 72 -3.76 -17.14 -26.98
CA MET A 72 -3.98 -15.74 -26.61
C MET A 72 -2.66 -14.96 -26.45
N LYS A 73 -1.60 -15.59 -25.92
CA LYS A 73 -0.26 -14.98 -25.81
C LYS A 73 0.38 -14.75 -27.18
N ARG A 74 0.28 -15.70 -28.12
CA ARG A 74 0.75 -15.52 -29.50
C ARG A 74 -0.01 -14.39 -30.23
N ASP A 75 -1.32 -14.33 -30.03
CA ASP A 75 -2.18 -13.28 -30.58
C ASP A 75 -1.82 -11.89 -30.00
N PHE A 76 -1.45 -11.82 -28.72
CA PHE A 76 -0.91 -10.62 -28.08
C PHE A 76 0.45 -10.23 -28.68
N ASP A 77 1.41 -11.16 -28.78
CA ASP A 77 2.76 -10.88 -29.28
C ASP A 77 2.77 -10.37 -30.73
N ALA A 78 1.79 -10.82 -31.54
CA ALA A 78 1.61 -10.37 -32.92
C ALA A 78 0.90 -9.01 -33.07
N SER A 79 0.11 -8.57 -32.08
CA SER A 79 -0.78 -7.39 -32.20
C SER A 79 -0.49 -6.25 -31.22
N TRP A 80 0.22 -6.53 -30.13
CA TRP A 80 0.43 -5.64 -28.98
C TRP A 80 -0.85 -5.02 -28.38
N ASN A 81 -2.03 -5.54 -28.73
CA ASN A 81 -3.28 -5.10 -28.14
C ASN A 81 -3.54 -5.90 -26.85
N PRO A 82 -3.66 -5.27 -25.68
CA PRO A 82 -3.74 -6.01 -24.41
C PRO A 82 -5.06 -6.75 -24.17
N VAL A 83 -6.15 -6.40 -24.87
CA VAL A 83 -7.50 -6.96 -24.60
C VAL A 83 -8.13 -7.63 -25.81
N MET A 84 -7.80 -7.25 -27.05
CA MET A 84 -8.37 -7.94 -28.22
C MET A 84 -8.07 -9.46 -28.27
N PRO A 85 -6.85 -9.95 -27.93
CA PRO A 85 -6.57 -11.37 -27.79
C PRO A 85 -7.49 -12.09 -26.78
N LEU A 86 -7.85 -11.43 -25.67
CA LEU A 86 -8.82 -11.95 -24.70
C LEU A 86 -10.21 -12.05 -25.32
N VAL A 87 -10.65 -10.98 -25.98
CA VAL A 87 -11.97 -10.89 -26.62
C VAL A 87 -12.11 -11.98 -27.70
N ASP A 88 -11.07 -12.21 -28.49
CA ASP A 88 -11.09 -13.22 -29.54
C ASP A 88 -10.96 -14.65 -28.98
N ALA A 89 -10.16 -14.87 -27.92
CA ALA A 89 -10.17 -16.13 -27.18
C ALA A 89 -11.57 -16.45 -26.60
N LEU A 90 -12.24 -15.46 -26.00
CA LEU A 90 -13.60 -15.59 -25.48
C LEU A 90 -14.63 -15.83 -26.61
N ARG A 91 -14.47 -15.19 -27.77
CA ARG A 91 -15.32 -15.44 -28.96
C ARG A 91 -15.19 -16.87 -29.48
N ARG A 92 -13.98 -17.43 -29.55
CA ARG A 92 -13.73 -18.83 -29.98
C ARG A 92 -14.51 -19.84 -29.14
N VAL A 93 -14.64 -19.58 -27.83
CA VAL A 93 -15.36 -20.49 -26.91
C VAL A 93 -16.86 -20.24 -26.86
N LEU A 94 -17.42 -19.22 -27.52
CA LEU A 94 -18.85 -18.86 -27.47
C LEU A 94 -19.66 -19.44 -28.63
N ARG A 95 -21.00 -19.44 -28.49
CA ARG A 95 -21.88 -19.69 -29.65
C ARG A 95 -21.73 -18.55 -30.67
N PRO A 96 -21.78 -18.80 -31.99
CA PRO A 96 -21.66 -17.74 -33.01
C PRO A 96 -22.66 -16.58 -32.84
N ALA A 97 -23.89 -16.88 -32.42
CA ALA A 97 -24.91 -15.87 -32.14
C ALA A 97 -24.61 -14.99 -30.89
N SER A 98 -23.69 -15.42 -30.03
CA SER A 98 -23.25 -14.73 -28.81
C SER A 98 -21.93 -13.99 -29.00
N ALA A 99 -20.98 -14.56 -29.77
CA ALA A 99 -19.63 -14.03 -29.97
C ALA A 99 -19.59 -12.57 -30.46
N ARG A 100 -20.51 -12.17 -31.34
CA ARG A 100 -20.61 -10.78 -31.86
C ARG A 100 -20.97 -9.72 -30.81
N TRP A 101 -21.38 -10.11 -29.61
CA TRP A 101 -21.80 -9.22 -28.52
C TRP A 101 -20.76 -9.07 -27.40
N VAL A 102 -19.61 -9.75 -27.49
CA VAL A 102 -18.48 -9.55 -26.57
C VAL A 102 -17.83 -8.18 -26.85
N HIS A 103 -17.41 -7.47 -25.80
CA HIS A 103 -16.79 -6.15 -25.87
C HIS A 103 -17.66 -5.05 -26.51
N TRP A 104 -18.99 -5.19 -26.50
CA TRP A 104 -19.87 -4.24 -27.19
C TRP A 104 -19.78 -2.83 -26.58
N GLY A 105 -19.54 -1.84 -27.42
CA GLY A 105 -19.42 -0.43 -27.04
C GLY A 105 -18.19 -0.05 -26.18
N ALA A 106 -17.40 -1.04 -25.73
CA ALA A 106 -16.25 -0.87 -24.86
C ALA A 106 -14.95 -0.52 -25.62
N THR A 107 -13.86 -0.39 -24.86
CA THR A 107 -12.48 -0.26 -25.35
C THR A 107 -11.56 -1.04 -24.40
N SER A 108 -10.38 -1.45 -24.86
CA SER A 108 -9.41 -2.21 -24.04
C SER A 108 -9.21 -1.61 -22.65
N LYS A 109 -9.03 -0.28 -22.58
CA LYS A 109 -8.78 0.43 -21.32
C LYS A 109 -9.94 0.40 -20.32
N ASN A 110 -11.21 0.34 -20.77
CA ASN A 110 -12.34 0.21 -19.85
C ASN A 110 -12.33 -1.15 -19.12
N ILE A 111 -11.90 -2.21 -19.82
CA ILE A 111 -11.77 -3.56 -19.25
C ILE A 111 -10.57 -3.63 -18.31
N MET A 112 -9.40 -3.13 -18.74
CA MET A 112 -8.17 -3.13 -17.93
C MET A 112 -8.35 -2.32 -16.64
N ASP A 113 -8.70 -1.04 -16.72
CA ASP A 113 -8.76 -0.16 -15.55
C ASP A 113 -9.83 -0.62 -14.55
N THR A 114 -10.98 -1.10 -15.03
CA THR A 114 -12.04 -1.63 -14.17
C THR A 114 -11.63 -2.94 -13.49
N ALA A 115 -10.88 -3.81 -14.18
CA ALA A 115 -10.33 -5.02 -13.58
C ALA A 115 -9.23 -4.70 -12.54
N THR A 116 -8.34 -3.75 -12.84
CA THR A 116 -7.35 -3.25 -11.88
C THR A 116 -8.04 -2.66 -10.64
N ALA A 117 -9.13 -1.91 -10.80
CA ALA A 117 -9.94 -1.42 -9.68
C ALA A 117 -10.56 -2.57 -8.84
N LEU A 118 -10.90 -3.71 -9.44
CA LEU A 118 -11.31 -4.93 -8.71
C LEU A 118 -10.14 -5.59 -7.97
N GLN A 119 -8.96 -5.70 -8.59
CA GLN A 119 -7.75 -6.23 -7.92
C GLN A 119 -7.33 -5.35 -6.74
N ILE A 120 -7.40 -4.02 -6.88
CA ILE A 120 -7.20 -3.05 -5.79
C ILE A 120 -8.24 -3.24 -4.69
N LYS A 121 -9.53 -3.40 -5.05
CA LYS A 121 -10.63 -3.66 -4.09
C LYS A 121 -10.39 -4.92 -3.25
N ASP A 122 -9.87 -5.99 -3.85
CA ASP A 122 -9.51 -7.22 -3.14
C ASP A 122 -8.24 -7.00 -2.27
N SER A 123 -7.26 -6.28 -2.81
CA SER A 123 -6.01 -5.95 -2.11
C SER A 123 -6.24 -5.19 -0.79
N TYR A 124 -7.24 -4.30 -0.74
CA TYR A 124 -7.65 -3.63 0.50
C TYR A 124 -8.00 -4.63 1.62
N ALA A 125 -8.67 -5.75 1.30
CA ALA A 125 -9.07 -6.71 2.33
C ALA A 125 -7.86 -7.41 2.94
N VAL A 126 -6.88 -7.79 2.10
CA VAL A 126 -5.61 -8.38 2.55
C VAL A 126 -4.80 -7.38 3.38
N VAL A 127 -4.59 -6.17 2.87
CA VAL A 127 -3.76 -5.15 3.55
C VAL A 127 -4.37 -4.72 4.88
N LEU A 128 -5.69 -4.52 4.97
CA LEU A 128 -6.34 -4.13 6.23
C LEU A 128 -6.28 -5.24 7.28
N ALA A 129 -6.40 -6.51 6.88
CA ALA A 129 -6.29 -7.64 7.80
C ALA A 129 -4.87 -7.79 8.39
N GLU A 130 -3.83 -7.62 7.57
CA GLU A 130 -2.43 -7.61 8.03
C GLU A 130 -2.15 -6.41 8.96
N ILE A 131 -2.67 -5.21 8.63
CA ILE A 131 -2.58 -4.03 9.51
C ILE A 131 -3.24 -4.31 10.86
N ASP A 132 -4.42 -4.91 10.88
CA ASP A 132 -5.14 -5.22 12.12
C ASP A 132 -4.40 -6.25 12.98
N ALA A 133 -3.83 -7.29 12.36
CA ALA A 133 -3.01 -8.28 13.07
C ALA A 133 -1.72 -7.66 13.66
N ILE A 134 -1.04 -6.79 12.91
CA ILE A 134 0.14 -6.07 13.42
C ILE A 134 -0.26 -5.11 14.55
N ALA A 135 -1.38 -4.39 14.41
CA ALA A 135 -1.89 -3.47 15.42
C ALA A 135 -2.23 -4.19 16.73
N GLU A 136 -2.85 -5.37 16.68
CA GLU A 136 -3.12 -6.19 17.87
C GLU A 136 -1.81 -6.60 18.59
N ILE A 137 -0.81 -7.07 17.83
CA ILE A 137 0.51 -7.45 18.38
C ILE A 137 1.18 -6.24 19.05
N LEU A 138 1.18 -5.08 18.38
CA LEU A 138 1.75 -3.85 18.94
C LEU A 138 0.99 -3.39 20.19
N ALA A 139 -0.33 -3.49 20.23
CA ALA A 139 -1.13 -3.17 21.42
C ALA A 139 -0.79 -4.07 22.61
N ILE A 140 -0.70 -5.39 22.38
CA ILE A 140 -0.30 -6.37 23.41
C ILE A 140 1.11 -6.05 23.94
N LEU A 141 2.07 -5.73 23.06
CA LEU A 141 3.44 -5.38 23.44
C LEU A 141 3.50 -4.05 24.19
N ALA A 142 2.78 -3.02 23.75
CA ALA A 142 2.70 -1.71 24.40
C ALA A 142 2.20 -1.82 25.84
N VAL A 143 1.13 -2.60 26.06
CA VAL A 143 0.58 -2.87 27.41
C VAL A 143 1.54 -3.71 28.24
N ARG A 144 2.07 -4.82 27.69
CA ARG A 144 2.99 -5.72 28.41
C ARG A 144 4.25 -5.01 28.89
N HIS A 145 4.77 -4.08 28.09
CA HIS A 145 6.03 -3.38 28.36
C HIS A 145 5.84 -1.92 28.78
N ARG A 146 4.62 -1.54 29.19
CA ARG A 146 4.25 -0.19 29.66
C ARG A 146 5.31 0.43 30.57
N ASP A 147 5.79 -0.34 31.53
CA ASP A 147 6.71 0.09 32.59
C ASP A 147 8.13 -0.49 32.41
N THR A 148 8.45 -1.08 31.25
CA THR A 148 9.79 -1.59 30.94
C THR A 148 10.70 -0.43 30.54
N LEU A 149 11.50 0.08 31.48
CA LEU A 149 12.44 1.18 31.22
C LEU A 149 13.51 0.82 30.16
N MET A 150 13.85 1.79 29.30
CA MET A 150 14.96 1.73 28.34
C MET A 150 15.56 3.13 28.14
N ALA A 151 16.75 3.19 27.53
CA ALA A 151 17.33 4.47 27.13
C ALA A 151 16.54 5.09 25.96
N GLY A 152 16.06 6.32 26.12
CA GLY A 152 15.64 7.14 24.98
C GLY A 152 16.84 7.41 24.08
N ARG A 153 16.64 7.46 22.75
CA ARG A 153 17.72 7.67 21.78
C ARG A 153 17.34 8.72 20.74
N THR A 154 18.16 9.76 20.59
CA THR A 154 18.01 10.85 19.62
C THR A 154 19.33 11.08 18.90
N HIS A 155 19.34 11.13 17.57
CA HIS A 155 20.59 11.20 16.77
C HIS A 155 21.63 10.12 17.13
N GLY A 156 21.16 8.91 17.50
CA GLY A 156 22.00 7.80 17.97
C GLY A 156 22.54 7.94 19.40
N GLN A 157 22.35 9.09 20.06
CA GLN A 157 22.84 9.34 21.42
C GLN A 157 21.78 8.99 22.47
N HIS A 158 22.21 8.54 23.65
CA HIS A 158 21.31 8.39 24.80
C HIS A 158 20.74 9.74 25.25
N ALA A 159 19.45 9.75 25.53
CA ALA A 159 18.66 10.88 26.02
C ALA A 159 18.00 10.52 27.36
N LEU A 160 16.91 11.20 27.72
CA LEU A 160 16.12 10.87 28.91
C LEU A 160 15.55 9.43 28.84
N PRO A 161 15.31 8.76 29.99
CA PRO A 161 14.66 7.45 30.02
C PRO A 161 13.27 7.48 29.39
N ILE A 162 12.93 6.40 28.69
CA ILE A 162 11.57 6.10 28.20
C ILE A 162 11.18 4.69 28.63
N THR A 163 9.99 4.22 28.27
CA THR A 163 9.66 2.79 28.34
C THR A 163 9.55 2.18 26.95
N PHE A 164 9.84 0.88 26.83
CA PHE A 164 9.65 0.14 25.60
C PHE A 164 8.16 0.12 25.19
N GLY A 165 7.24 0.03 26.16
CA GLY A 165 5.81 0.15 25.91
C GLY A 165 5.42 1.48 25.26
N TYR A 166 6.01 2.61 25.70
CA TYR A 166 5.83 3.91 25.04
C TYR A 166 6.36 3.90 23.59
N LYS A 167 7.57 3.35 23.36
CA LYS A 167 8.13 3.24 22.00
C LYS A 167 7.22 2.41 21.06
N VAL A 168 6.66 1.31 21.55
CA VAL A 168 5.72 0.47 20.79
C VAL A 168 4.37 1.18 20.59
N ALA A 169 3.88 1.94 21.57
CA ALA A 169 2.65 2.72 21.44
C ALA A 169 2.74 3.77 20.31
N VAL A 170 3.89 4.42 20.14
CA VAL A 170 4.14 5.34 19.00
C VAL A 170 4.07 4.60 17.66
N TRP A 171 4.54 3.34 17.59
CA TRP A 171 4.44 2.53 16.37
C TRP A 171 2.98 2.16 16.05
N LEU A 172 2.21 1.79 17.07
CA LEU A 172 0.78 1.48 16.94
C LEU A 172 -0.03 2.71 16.48
N ASP A 173 0.20 3.86 17.11
CA ASP A 173 -0.45 5.13 16.81
C ASP A 173 -0.23 5.59 15.36
N GLU A 174 1.00 5.44 14.84
CA GLU A 174 1.27 5.68 13.42
C GLU A 174 0.58 4.67 12.49
N LEU A 175 0.56 3.38 12.85
CA LEU A 175 -0.08 2.34 12.05
C LEU A 175 -1.60 2.52 11.95
N ILE A 176 -2.25 2.92 13.05
CA ILE A 176 -3.68 3.26 13.09
C ILE A 176 -3.98 4.39 12.08
N ARG A 177 -3.17 5.45 12.02
CA ARG A 177 -3.33 6.51 11.01
C ARG A 177 -3.16 6.03 9.57
N GLN A 178 -2.32 5.03 9.29
CA GLN A 178 -2.24 4.45 7.94
C GLN A 178 -3.50 3.64 7.59
N ARG A 179 -4.06 2.93 8.58
CA ARG A 179 -5.33 2.21 8.45
C ARG A 179 -6.49 3.17 8.13
N GLU A 180 -6.58 4.27 8.86
CA GLU A 180 -7.62 5.31 8.68
C GLU A 180 -7.56 5.88 7.26
N ARG A 181 -6.39 6.32 6.79
CA ARG A 181 -6.21 6.84 5.42
C ARG A 181 -6.63 5.85 4.34
N LEU A 182 -6.30 4.56 4.51
CA LEU A 182 -6.73 3.50 3.59
C LEU A 182 -8.26 3.31 3.62
N LEU A 183 -8.91 3.39 4.77
CA LEU A 183 -10.38 3.28 4.85
C LEU A 183 -11.08 4.49 4.21
N GLU A 184 -10.57 5.69 4.45
CA GLU A 184 -11.10 6.95 3.91
C GLU A 184 -10.97 7.04 2.39
N SER A 185 -9.87 6.56 1.82
CA SER A 185 -9.61 6.62 0.38
C SER A 185 -10.43 5.63 -0.45
N ARG A 186 -10.99 4.56 0.16
CA ARG A 186 -11.80 3.54 -0.55
C ARG A 186 -12.86 4.15 -1.48
N ARG A 187 -13.53 5.23 -1.08
CA ARG A 187 -14.58 5.87 -1.89
C ARG A 187 -14.05 6.63 -3.11
N ARG A 188 -12.80 7.09 -3.08
CA ARG A 188 -12.12 7.79 -4.18
C ARG A 188 -11.41 6.80 -5.10
N VAL A 189 -10.73 5.82 -4.52
CA VAL A 189 -9.92 4.81 -5.21
C VAL A 189 -10.79 3.74 -5.92
N LEU A 190 -11.84 3.23 -5.27
CA LEU A 190 -12.62 2.09 -5.78
C LEU A 190 -13.69 2.52 -6.80
N VAL A 191 -13.23 3.14 -7.88
CA VAL A 191 -14.04 3.62 -9.02
C VAL A 191 -13.49 2.96 -10.27
N GLY A 192 -14.35 2.32 -11.07
CA GLY A 192 -13.95 1.74 -12.37
C GLY A 192 -14.01 2.76 -13.50
N GLU A 193 -13.74 2.33 -14.73
CA GLU A 193 -13.69 3.22 -15.90
C GLU A 193 -14.49 2.63 -17.07
N PHE A 194 -15.49 3.39 -17.55
CA PHE A 194 -16.29 3.00 -18.71
C PHE A 194 -16.76 4.23 -19.49
N GLY A 195 -15.92 4.70 -20.41
CA GLY A 195 -16.16 5.80 -21.34
C GLY A 195 -16.28 5.41 -22.82
N GLY A 196 -16.12 4.13 -23.18
CA GLY A 196 -16.01 3.70 -24.58
C GLY A 196 -14.73 4.22 -25.25
N ALA A 197 -14.72 4.27 -26.59
CA ALA A 197 -13.52 4.51 -27.38
C ALA A 197 -12.73 5.80 -27.02
N VAL A 198 -13.39 6.89 -26.65
CA VAL A 198 -12.76 8.20 -26.35
C VAL A 198 -13.38 8.94 -25.15
N GLY A 199 -14.07 8.24 -24.24
CA GLY A 199 -14.73 8.86 -23.07
C GLY A 199 -16.17 9.33 -23.29
N THR A 200 -16.60 9.49 -24.55
CA THR A 200 -17.91 10.06 -24.91
C THR A 200 -19.09 9.06 -24.90
N LEU A 201 -18.82 7.75 -24.79
CA LEU A 201 -19.83 6.68 -24.86
C LEU A 201 -20.72 6.70 -26.12
N ALA A 202 -20.27 7.35 -27.21
CA ALA A 202 -21.05 7.55 -28.43
C ALA A 202 -21.59 6.23 -29.05
N SER A 203 -20.81 5.15 -28.96
CA SER A 203 -21.16 3.77 -29.36
C SER A 203 -22.45 3.23 -28.71
N LEU A 204 -22.85 3.77 -27.56
CA LEU A 204 -24.03 3.37 -26.78
C LEU A 204 -25.11 4.46 -26.75
N GLY A 205 -24.85 5.62 -27.38
CA GLY A 205 -25.74 6.77 -27.46
C GLY A 205 -26.36 7.15 -26.10
N ARG A 206 -27.67 7.43 -26.10
CA ARG A 206 -28.43 7.82 -24.88
C ARG A 206 -28.44 6.78 -23.75
N LYS A 207 -27.94 5.55 -23.97
CA LYS A 207 -27.84 4.52 -22.93
C LYS A 207 -26.48 4.48 -22.23
N GLY A 208 -25.43 5.11 -22.78
CA GLY A 208 -24.04 5.00 -22.30
C GLY A 208 -23.87 5.20 -20.78
N LEU A 209 -24.26 6.37 -20.27
CA LEU A 209 -24.14 6.68 -18.83
C LEU A 209 -24.91 5.69 -17.94
N ARG A 210 -26.04 5.13 -18.42
CA ARG A 210 -26.81 4.11 -17.69
C ARG A 210 -26.14 2.74 -17.72
N VAL A 211 -25.37 2.42 -18.76
CA VAL A 211 -24.52 1.22 -18.82
C VAL A 211 -23.38 1.38 -17.81
N GLN A 212 -22.64 2.48 -17.86
CA GLN A 212 -21.56 2.82 -16.92
C GLN A 212 -22.00 2.71 -15.45
N GLU A 213 -23.07 3.42 -15.07
CA GLU A 213 -23.58 3.43 -13.69
C GLU A 213 -23.98 2.03 -13.20
N LYS A 214 -24.67 1.24 -14.06
CA LYS A 214 -25.10 -0.12 -13.72
C LYS A 214 -23.95 -1.13 -13.70
N LEU A 215 -22.95 -0.97 -14.58
CA LEU A 215 -21.75 -1.81 -14.63
C LEU A 215 -20.96 -1.67 -13.33
N MET A 216 -20.64 -0.43 -12.94
CA MET A 216 -19.87 -0.19 -11.72
C MET A 216 -20.65 -0.64 -10.48
N ARG A 217 -21.95 -0.34 -10.41
CA ARG A 217 -22.85 -0.86 -9.35
C ARG A 217 -22.86 -2.39 -9.27
N ARG A 218 -22.89 -3.10 -10.41
CA ARG A 218 -22.86 -4.57 -10.49
C ARG A 218 -21.53 -5.16 -10.02
N LEU A 219 -20.42 -4.49 -10.33
CA LEU A 219 -19.07 -4.85 -9.89
C LEU A 219 -18.78 -4.40 -8.44
N GLY A 220 -19.68 -3.62 -7.84
CA GLY A 220 -19.50 -3.02 -6.51
C GLY A 220 -18.33 -2.04 -6.48
N LEU A 221 -18.22 -1.20 -7.51
CA LEU A 221 -17.32 -0.07 -7.67
C LEU A 221 -18.15 1.23 -7.78
N GLY A 222 -17.52 2.37 -7.51
CA GLY A 222 -18.08 3.67 -7.86
C GLY A 222 -18.06 3.90 -9.38
N ALA A 223 -18.97 4.73 -9.87
CA ALA A 223 -18.93 5.23 -11.25
C ALA A 223 -18.17 6.56 -11.31
N PRO A 224 -17.32 6.79 -12.33
CA PRO A 224 -16.64 8.07 -12.51
C PRO A 224 -17.66 9.14 -12.91
N LEU A 225 -17.50 10.38 -12.43
CA LEU A 225 -18.41 11.47 -12.82
C LEU A 225 -18.25 11.82 -14.31
N VAL A 226 -17.00 11.82 -14.78
CA VAL A 226 -16.61 11.95 -16.19
C VAL A 226 -15.68 10.78 -16.49
N PRO A 227 -16.00 9.90 -17.45
CA PRO A 227 -15.08 8.86 -17.91
C PRO A 227 -13.87 9.51 -18.60
N ALA A 228 -12.67 9.21 -18.11
CA ALA A 228 -11.46 9.87 -18.54
C ALA A 228 -10.32 8.86 -18.64
N LYS A 229 -9.95 8.48 -19.86
CA LYS A 229 -8.90 7.49 -20.10
C LYS A 229 -7.57 7.88 -19.47
N THR A 230 -7.22 9.16 -19.42
CA THR A 230 -5.94 9.65 -18.88
C THR A 230 -5.95 9.90 -17.36
N ALA A 231 -7.05 9.56 -16.65
CA ALA A 231 -7.17 9.82 -15.21
C ALA A 231 -6.61 8.66 -14.35
N GLY A 232 -5.29 8.69 -14.12
CA GLY A 232 -4.59 7.73 -13.25
C GLY A 232 -4.54 8.09 -11.75
N ASP A 233 -5.12 9.22 -11.34
CA ASP A 233 -5.02 9.81 -9.99
C ASP A 233 -5.49 8.85 -8.87
N ARG A 234 -6.54 8.07 -9.15
CA ARG A 234 -7.12 7.10 -8.20
C ARG A 234 -6.19 5.93 -7.89
N PHE A 235 -5.46 5.45 -8.90
CA PHE A 235 -4.46 4.39 -8.71
C PHE A 235 -3.23 4.96 -8.01
N ALA A 236 -2.80 6.17 -8.39
CA ALA A 236 -1.72 6.88 -7.70
C ALA A 236 -2.01 7.10 -6.21
N GLU A 237 -3.24 7.51 -5.82
CA GLU A 237 -3.64 7.63 -4.42
C GLU A 237 -3.45 6.30 -3.65
N PHE A 238 -3.87 5.18 -4.23
CA PHE A 238 -3.67 3.86 -3.61
C PHE A 238 -2.20 3.51 -3.39
N PHE A 239 -1.36 3.67 -4.42
CA PHE A 239 0.06 3.33 -4.33
C PHE A 239 0.83 4.27 -3.38
N ILE A 240 0.47 5.56 -3.32
CA ILE A 240 1.03 6.51 -2.35
C ILE A 240 0.69 6.07 -0.91
N LEU A 241 -0.55 5.63 -0.65
CA LEU A 241 -0.93 5.13 0.67
C LEU A 241 -0.18 3.83 1.05
N LEU A 242 0.05 2.93 0.10
CA LEU A 242 0.92 1.76 0.32
C LEU A 242 2.38 2.16 0.56
N ALA A 243 2.90 3.19 -0.10
CA ALA A 243 4.25 3.72 0.16
C ALA A 243 4.35 4.33 1.58
N MET A 244 3.35 5.06 2.04
CA MET A 244 3.28 5.60 3.41
C MET A 244 3.21 4.49 4.47
N LEU A 245 2.46 3.41 4.21
CA LEU A 245 2.44 2.21 5.04
C LEU A 245 3.82 1.53 5.05
N SER A 246 4.44 1.34 3.89
CA SER A 246 5.76 0.73 3.74
C SER A 246 6.84 1.50 4.50
N ALA A 247 6.84 2.84 4.43
CA ALA A 247 7.73 3.70 5.21
C ALA A 247 7.52 3.55 6.73
N THR A 248 6.25 3.42 7.17
CA THR A 248 5.90 3.21 8.59
C THR A 248 6.47 1.88 9.09
N LEU A 249 6.25 0.79 8.34
CA LEU A 249 6.76 -0.54 8.64
C LEU A 249 8.30 -0.60 8.57
N GLY A 250 8.90 0.04 7.57
CA GLY A 250 10.36 0.18 7.42
C GLY A 250 11.01 0.86 8.62
N LYS A 251 10.41 1.93 9.15
CA LYS A 251 10.90 2.60 10.37
C LYS A 251 10.77 1.73 11.62
N ILE A 252 9.70 0.93 11.75
CA ILE A 252 9.55 -0.06 12.84
C ILE A 252 10.64 -1.13 12.73
N ALA A 253 10.83 -1.71 11.54
CA ALA A 253 11.86 -2.70 11.27
C ALA A 253 13.28 -2.14 11.52
N GLN A 254 13.58 -0.91 11.11
CA GLN A 254 14.87 -0.26 11.39
C GLN A 254 15.10 -0.08 12.90
N ASN A 255 14.04 0.21 13.67
CA ASN A 255 14.15 0.28 15.12
C ASN A 255 14.50 -1.09 15.72
N ILE A 256 13.84 -2.17 15.29
CA ILE A 256 14.14 -3.54 15.75
C ILE A 256 15.57 -3.94 15.37
N TYR A 257 15.96 -3.69 14.10
CA TYR A 257 17.30 -3.95 13.59
C TYR A 257 18.39 -3.26 14.44
N ASN A 258 18.18 -2.00 14.82
CA ASN A 258 19.12 -1.24 15.65
C ASN A 258 19.14 -1.74 17.11
N LEU A 259 18.00 -2.14 17.66
CA LEU A 259 17.90 -2.63 19.04
C LEU A 259 18.47 -4.06 19.22
N GLN A 260 18.65 -4.82 18.12
CA GLN A 260 19.30 -6.13 18.10
C GLN A 260 20.82 -6.04 17.84
N GLN A 261 21.40 -4.86 17.66
CA GLN A 261 22.86 -4.73 17.54
C GLN A 261 23.54 -5.26 18.81
N THR A 262 24.68 -5.94 18.67
CA THR A 262 25.42 -6.57 19.78
C THR A 262 25.73 -5.60 20.93
N ASP A 263 25.99 -4.33 20.61
CA ASP A 263 26.30 -3.28 21.58
C ASP A 263 25.05 -2.69 22.26
N VAL A 264 23.86 -3.16 21.91
CA VAL A 264 22.56 -2.73 22.42
C VAL A 264 21.80 -3.89 23.08
N ASP A 265 21.57 -4.98 22.35
CA ASP A 265 20.92 -6.24 22.79
C ASP A 265 19.62 -6.03 23.61
N GLU A 266 18.79 -5.06 23.21
CA GLU A 266 17.53 -4.70 23.90
C GLU A 266 16.31 -5.45 23.33
N VAL A 267 16.36 -5.89 22.06
CA VAL A 267 15.28 -6.60 21.36
C VAL A 267 15.87 -7.64 20.42
N THR A 268 15.20 -8.78 20.24
CA THR A 268 15.56 -9.77 19.22
C THR A 268 14.33 -10.24 18.42
N GLU A 269 14.48 -10.38 17.10
CA GLU A 269 13.53 -11.06 16.22
C GLU A 269 13.80 -12.57 16.10
N PHE A 270 14.87 -13.06 16.73
CA PHE A 270 15.27 -14.46 16.62
C PHE A 270 14.23 -15.37 17.28
N VAL A 271 13.91 -16.46 16.58
CA VAL A 271 12.99 -17.50 17.05
C VAL A 271 13.75 -18.81 17.05
N GLU A 272 13.61 -19.57 18.13
CA GLU A 272 14.23 -20.87 18.33
C GLU A 272 13.97 -21.81 17.13
N GLY A 273 15.00 -22.53 16.70
CA GLY A 273 14.97 -23.40 15.51
C GLY A 273 15.40 -22.74 14.19
N LYS A 274 15.63 -21.42 14.14
CA LYS A 274 16.27 -20.77 12.96
C LYS A 274 17.79 -20.87 13.04
N VAL A 275 18.46 -21.08 11.89
CA VAL A 275 19.92 -20.92 11.79
C VAL A 275 20.23 -19.43 11.64
N GLY A 276 20.88 -18.83 12.64
CA GLY A 276 21.23 -17.40 12.63
C GLY A 276 22.30 -17.05 11.60
N SER A 277 23.35 -17.88 11.48
CA SER A 277 24.44 -17.76 10.52
C SER A 277 25.04 -19.14 10.25
N SER A 278 25.45 -19.40 9.01
CA SER A 278 26.11 -20.65 8.61
C SER A 278 27.55 -20.80 9.13
N ALA A 279 28.26 -19.69 9.37
CA ALA A 279 29.67 -19.70 9.75
C ALA A 279 29.94 -19.35 11.22
N MET A 280 28.98 -18.73 11.92
CA MET A 280 29.14 -18.24 13.29
C MET A 280 27.93 -18.65 14.14
N PRO A 281 28.00 -19.73 14.94
CA PRO A 281 26.84 -20.25 15.68
C PRO A 281 26.15 -19.26 16.63
N HIS A 282 26.88 -18.25 17.12
CA HIS A 282 26.38 -17.20 18.00
C HIS A 282 25.77 -15.99 17.25
N LYS A 283 25.93 -15.89 15.92
CA LYS A 283 25.52 -14.70 15.15
C LYS A 283 24.07 -14.79 14.73
N LEU A 284 23.20 -14.06 15.42
CA LEU A 284 21.75 -14.02 15.17
C LEU A 284 21.38 -12.78 14.33
N ASN A 285 21.27 -12.96 13.01
CA ASN A 285 20.98 -11.85 12.10
C ASN A 285 19.48 -11.46 12.14
N PRO A 286 19.14 -10.14 12.18
CA PRO A 286 17.76 -9.66 12.04
C PRO A 286 17.30 -9.65 10.57
N VAL A 287 17.12 -10.84 9.98
CA VAL A 287 16.82 -11.02 8.55
C VAL A 287 15.42 -10.53 8.16
N ALA A 288 14.40 -10.69 9.03
CA ALA A 288 13.04 -10.17 8.82
C ALA A 288 13.03 -8.64 8.79
N SER A 289 13.61 -8.01 9.80
CA SER A 289 13.75 -6.56 9.88
C SER A 289 14.59 -6.03 8.71
N GLY A 290 15.69 -6.70 8.36
CA GLY A 290 16.50 -6.35 7.18
C GLY A 290 15.72 -6.40 5.87
N SER A 291 14.89 -7.42 5.64
CA SER A 291 14.03 -7.47 4.45
C SER A 291 12.95 -6.39 4.44
N VAL A 292 12.34 -6.06 5.58
CA VAL A 292 11.35 -4.98 5.68
C VAL A 292 12.01 -3.60 5.57
N VAL A 293 13.24 -3.41 6.05
CA VAL A 293 14.04 -2.20 5.82
C VAL A 293 14.39 -2.03 4.34
N LEU A 294 14.74 -3.10 3.62
CA LEU A 294 14.98 -3.05 2.18
C LEU A 294 13.73 -2.60 1.42
N LEU A 295 12.57 -3.19 1.71
CA LEU A 295 11.29 -2.87 1.06
C LEU A 295 10.73 -1.49 1.46
N GLY A 296 10.83 -1.12 2.75
CA GLY A 296 10.39 0.18 3.27
C GLY A 296 11.33 1.33 2.90
N GLY A 297 12.62 1.04 2.76
CA GLY A 297 13.64 1.97 2.30
C GLY A 297 13.41 2.44 0.87
N HIS A 298 12.82 1.62 0.00
CA HIS A 298 12.43 2.03 -1.35
C HIS A 298 11.22 2.99 -1.39
N GLY A 299 10.55 3.23 -0.26
CA GLY A 299 9.57 4.32 -0.10
C GLY A 299 10.16 5.62 0.47
N GLY A 300 11.37 5.60 1.04
CA GLY A 300 12.02 6.75 1.68
C GLY A 300 13.29 7.23 0.99
N ASP A 301 14.01 6.35 0.28
CA ASP A 301 15.22 6.68 -0.46
C ASP A 301 14.89 7.14 -1.90
N VAL A 302 14.20 8.28 -1.95
CA VAL A 302 13.89 9.05 -3.16
C VAL A 302 15.18 9.50 -3.89
N ARG A 303 16.37 9.26 -3.35
CA ARG A 303 17.65 9.60 -3.97
C ARG A 303 18.28 8.50 -4.81
N GLN A 304 17.99 7.20 -4.62
CA GLN A 304 18.60 6.15 -5.47
C GLN A 304 17.73 5.01 -6.01
N ARG A 305 16.54 4.69 -5.49
CA ARG A 305 15.61 3.75 -6.20
C ARG A 305 14.17 4.22 -6.12
N ARG A 306 13.58 4.48 -7.30
CA ARG A 306 12.29 5.17 -7.46
C ARG A 306 11.11 4.24 -7.19
N VAL A 307 10.05 4.79 -6.62
CA VAL A 307 8.70 4.20 -6.70
C VAL A 307 8.22 4.32 -8.14
N LEU A 308 8.28 3.22 -8.90
CA LEU A 308 7.62 3.10 -10.19
C LEU A 308 6.12 2.90 -9.94
N VAL A 309 5.33 3.95 -10.16
CA VAL A 309 3.89 3.81 -10.42
C VAL A 309 3.77 3.52 -11.90
N ASP A 310 3.75 2.24 -12.26
CA ASP A 310 3.59 1.82 -13.65
C ASP A 310 2.10 1.96 -14.06
N GLY A 311 1.75 3.16 -14.49
CA GLY A 311 0.42 3.54 -14.95
C GLY A 311 0.38 4.09 -16.38
N GLU A 312 1.51 4.61 -16.86
CA GLU A 312 1.76 5.05 -18.24
C GLU A 312 3.29 5.05 -18.44
N GLY A 313 3.78 4.39 -19.49
CA GLY A 313 5.19 4.06 -19.64
C GLY A 313 6.09 5.29 -19.86
N VAL A 314 7.00 5.53 -18.92
CA VAL A 314 8.13 6.45 -19.09
C VAL A 314 9.43 5.67 -18.92
N VAL A 315 9.97 5.19 -20.04
CA VAL A 315 11.35 4.66 -20.11
C VAL A 315 12.33 5.81 -19.89
N LEU A 316 13.38 5.59 -19.11
CA LEU A 316 14.41 6.59 -18.81
C LEU A 316 15.82 6.07 -19.20
N PRO A 317 16.79 6.97 -19.41
CA PRO A 317 17.81 6.79 -20.47
C PRO A 317 18.94 5.78 -20.26
N ASP A 318 18.88 4.89 -19.26
CA ASP A 318 19.97 3.97 -18.91
C ASP A 318 19.71 2.49 -19.29
N ASP A 319 18.54 2.16 -19.85
CA ASP A 319 18.23 0.84 -20.41
C ASP A 319 18.33 0.87 -21.96
N ALA A 320 19.54 0.75 -22.48
CA ALA A 320 19.82 0.70 -23.91
C ALA A 320 19.71 -0.73 -24.47
N ASP A 321 18.67 -1.00 -25.27
CA ASP A 321 18.75 -1.61 -26.61
C ASP A 321 17.38 -2.08 -27.12
N LEU A 322 16.57 -1.13 -27.64
CA LEU A 322 15.57 -1.39 -28.71
C LEU A 322 15.02 -0.10 -29.35
N VAL A 323 15.17 1.06 -28.70
CA VAL A 323 14.63 2.35 -29.18
C VAL A 323 15.48 2.96 -30.32
N ALA A 324 16.77 2.63 -30.39
CA ALA A 324 17.74 3.29 -31.28
C ALA A 324 17.57 2.99 -32.79
N VAL A 325 16.73 2.04 -33.18
CA VAL A 325 16.46 1.71 -34.60
C VAL A 325 15.20 2.42 -35.13
N HIS A 326 14.17 2.61 -34.30
CA HIS A 326 12.86 3.11 -34.77
C HIS A 326 12.61 4.60 -34.53
N LEU A 327 13.46 5.28 -33.75
CA LEU A 327 13.30 6.70 -33.51
C LEU A 327 13.68 7.60 -34.71
N PRO A 328 14.72 7.30 -35.53
CA PRO A 328 15.02 8.07 -36.74
C PRO A 328 13.89 7.99 -37.78
N ASP A 329 13.36 6.79 -38.05
CA ASP A 329 12.27 6.55 -39.00
C ASP A 329 10.97 7.31 -38.64
N LEU A 330 10.76 7.59 -37.35
CA LEU A 330 9.60 8.34 -36.84
C LEU A 330 9.82 9.87 -36.82
N ILE A 331 11.07 10.35 -36.86
CA ILE A 331 11.41 11.77 -36.72
C ILE A 331 11.64 12.46 -38.07
N GLU A 332 12.17 11.76 -39.08
CA GLU A 332 12.23 12.31 -40.45
C GLU A 332 10.88 12.18 -41.20
N GLY A 333 9.91 11.44 -40.61
CA GLY A 333 8.60 11.14 -41.16
C GLY A 333 7.48 12.17 -40.93
N ARG A 334 7.68 13.42 -41.40
CA ARG A 334 6.66 14.49 -41.58
C ARG A 334 6.14 15.21 -40.33
N THR A 335 6.69 16.39 -40.05
CA THR A 335 5.97 17.49 -39.37
C THR A 335 5.28 18.40 -40.38
N ASP A 336 4.02 18.13 -40.68
CA ASP A 336 3.11 19.11 -41.30
C ASP A 336 1.66 18.69 -40.97
N PRO A 337 0.93 19.37 -40.06
CA PRO A 337 -0.37 18.91 -39.57
C PRO A 337 -1.55 19.40 -40.45
N PRO A 338 -2.25 18.53 -41.21
CA PRO A 338 -3.42 18.92 -42.01
C PRO A 338 -4.71 19.03 -41.16
N ALA A 339 -4.61 19.36 -39.88
CA ALA A 339 -5.72 19.31 -38.92
C ALA A 339 -6.54 20.62 -38.85
N GLU A 340 -6.01 21.75 -39.33
CA GLU A 340 -6.70 23.06 -39.28
C GLU A 340 -7.68 23.32 -40.45
N ARG A 341 -7.88 22.36 -41.36
CA ARG A 341 -8.76 22.51 -42.54
C ARG A 341 -9.88 21.47 -42.62
N SER A 342 -10.59 21.26 -41.51
CA SER A 342 -11.74 20.33 -41.46
C SER A 342 -13.04 20.90 -40.86
N LEU A 343 -13.15 22.24 -40.69
CA LEU A 343 -14.42 22.89 -40.37
C LEU A 343 -14.46 24.36 -40.85
N GLU A 344 -14.63 24.58 -42.16
CA GLU A 344 -15.04 25.90 -42.68
C GLU A 344 -16.56 26.04 -42.54
N VAL A 345 -16.99 26.98 -41.69
CA VAL A 345 -18.38 27.48 -41.64
C VAL A 345 -18.33 28.94 -42.09
N GLY A 346 -19.06 29.26 -43.16
CA GLY A 346 -18.95 30.53 -43.86
C GLY A 346 -19.63 31.71 -43.16
N GLU A 347 -19.04 32.89 -43.42
CA GLU A 347 -19.54 34.26 -43.25
C GLU A 347 -20.16 34.68 -41.89
N LEU A 348 -19.40 35.51 -41.18
CA LEU A 348 -19.81 36.90 -40.93
C LEU A 348 -18.57 37.80 -40.85
N ASP A 349 -18.61 38.91 -41.58
CA ASP A 349 -17.62 40.00 -41.54
C ASP A 349 -17.83 40.83 -40.26
N ASP A 350 -16.74 41.37 -39.70
CA ASP A 350 -16.72 42.69 -39.06
C ASP A 350 -15.28 43.03 -38.65
N ARG A 351 -14.65 43.91 -39.43
CA ARG A 351 -13.30 44.43 -39.18
C ARG A 351 -13.36 45.55 -38.16
N ASP A 352 -12.54 45.52 -37.11
CA ASP A 352 -12.17 46.79 -36.46
C ASP A 352 -10.80 46.78 -35.75
N ARG A 353 -9.96 47.74 -36.16
CA ARG A 353 -8.82 48.42 -35.46
C ARG A 353 -7.72 47.57 -34.79
N GLY A 354 -6.43 47.91 -34.87
CA GLY A 354 -5.78 49.08 -35.45
C GLY A 354 -4.84 49.80 -34.46
N ALA A 355 -3.58 50.00 -34.86
CA ALA A 355 -2.53 50.85 -34.26
C ALA A 355 -1.72 50.34 -33.02
N GLY A 356 -0.41 50.63 -33.04
CA GLY A 356 0.43 50.76 -31.84
C GLY A 356 1.75 49.96 -31.79
N ARG A 357 2.86 50.48 -32.35
CA ARG A 357 4.24 49.98 -32.08
C ARG A 357 4.90 50.75 -30.90
N PRO A 358 5.99 50.24 -30.28
CA PRO A 358 6.49 50.68 -28.97
C PRO A 358 7.76 51.57 -29.02
N PRO A 359 8.25 51.99 -27.85
CA PRO A 359 9.68 51.96 -27.49
C PRO A 359 9.91 51.27 -26.11
N GLY A 360 11.12 50.93 -25.64
CA GLY A 360 12.44 51.00 -26.26
C GLY A 360 13.56 51.40 -25.28
N GLY A 361 14.44 50.45 -24.90
CA GLY A 361 15.82 50.71 -24.41
C GLY A 361 16.04 51.08 -22.93
N GLY A 362 17.27 50.83 -22.44
CA GLY A 362 17.82 51.41 -21.21
C GLY A 362 18.37 50.41 -20.18
N ASN A 363 19.68 50.20 -20.17
CA ASN A 363 20.43 49.43 -19.17
C ASN A 363 21.43 50.40 -18.51
N ASP A 364 21.65 50.37 -17.19
CA ASP A 364 22.85 50.92 -16.54
C ASP A 364 23.00 50.52 -15.05
N GLY A 365 24.24 50.46 -14.58
CA GLY A 365 24.64 49.88 -13.29
C GLY A 365 25.43 50.81 -12.34
N PRO A 366 26.34 50.28 -11.48
CA PRO A 366 26.19 50.41 -10.02
C PRO A 366 27.23 51.29 -9.28
N GLY A 367 27.00 51.55 -7.97
CA GLY A 367 27.88 52.36 -7.10
C GLY A 367 28.12 51.83 -5.68
N ARG A 368 29.26 52.24 -5.10
CA ARG A 368 29.90 51.88 -3.79
C ARG A 368 29.76 53.03 -2.77
N GLU A 369 30.00 52.94 -1.46
CA GLU A 369 30.22 51.89 -0.42
C GLU A 369 30.06 52.57 0.97
N ASP A 370 29.99 51.83 2.10
CA ASP A 370 30.84 52.01 3.32
C ASP A 370 30.38 51.24 4.60
N ARG A 371 31.29 51.13 5.58
CA ARG A 371 31.17 50.48 6.93
C ARG A 371 31.74 51.45 8.02
N PRO A 372 31.56 51.30 9.36
CA PRO A 372 31.60 50.04 10.15
C PRO A 372 30.69 49.97 11.42
N ARG A 373 30.93 48.95 12.27
CA ARG A 373 30.17 48.59 13.51
C ARG A 373 30.76 49.21 14.79
N PRO A 374 30.03 49.12 15.92
CA PRO A 374 30.54 48.30 17.03
C PRO A 374 29.55 47.23 17.57
N ARG A 375 30.00 46.45 18.56
CA ARG A 375 29.41 45.17 19.04
C ARG A 375 29.12 45.24 20.57
N PRO A 376 28.69 44.18 21.30
CA PRO A 376 27.37 44.10 21.92
C PRO A 376 27.35 44.13 23.48
N ARG A 377 26.16 43.99 24.10
CA ARG A 377 25.99 43.68 25.54
C ARG A 377 25.45 42.25 25.74
N PRO A 378 26.09 41.39 26.54
CA PRO A 378 25.53 40.10 26.98
C PRO A 378 24.87 40.22 28.37
N GLY A 379 23.75 39.50 28.57
CA GLY A 379 23.07 39.42 29.87
C GLY A 379 22.48 38.03 30.13
N ALA A 380 22.71 37.51 31.34
CA ALA A 380 21.98 36.41 31.98
C ALA A 380 21.89 35.04 31.25
N ARG A 381 23.03 34.36 31.01
CA ARG A 381 23.07 32.88 30.86
C ARG A 381 24.37 32.24 31.40
N ASP A 382 24.69 32.43 32.70
CA ASP A 382 25.93 31.87 33.27
C ASP A 382 25.84 31.28 34.69
N LEU A 383 24.67 30.72 35.04
CA LEU A 383 24.45 29.99 36.32
C LEU A 383 24.08 28.50 36.16
N ALA A 384 23.95 27.99 34.93
CA ALA A 384 23.62 26.59 34.66
C ALA A 384 24.80 25.74 34.12
N ARG A 385 25.94 26.36 33.77
CA ARG A 385 27.07 25.64 33.12
C ARG A 385 28.06 24.96 34.07
N ARG A 386 27.99 25.22 35.38
CA ARG A 386 28.91 24.60 36.37
C ARG A 386 28.48 23.20 36.86
N GLY A 387 27.28 22.71 36.48
CA GLY A 387 26.81 21.37 36.85
C GLY A 387 27.10 20.27 35.81
N GLY A 388 27.50 20.61 34.58
CA GLY A 388 27.58 19.67 33.45
C GLY A 388 28.97 19.19 33.04
N ALA A 389 30.03 19.62 33.74
CA ALA A 389 31.42 19.46 33.30
C ALA A 389 32.32 18.68 34.29
N GLN A 390 31.75 17.77 35.08
CA GLN A 390 32.49 16.79 35.89
C GLN A 390 31.85 15.41 35.76
N GLY A 391 32.25 14.64 34.74
CA GLY A 391 31.58 13.37 34.44
C GLY A 391 32.19 12.46 33.37
N VAL A 392 33.41 12.71 32.87
CA VAL A 392 34.14 11.74 32.04
C VAL A 392 35.57 11.57 32.56
N VAL A 393 35.67 10.78 33.63
CA VAL A 393 36.91 10.14 34.09
C VAL A 393 36.56 8.65 34.22
N PRO A 394 37.35 7.71 33.68
CA PRO A 394 36.99 6.30 33.71
C PRO A 394 37.00 5.75 35.14
N GLY A 395 35.97 4.97 35.47
CA GLY A 395 35.96 4.12 36.68
C GLY A 395 35.48 4.80 37.97
N ARG A 396 34.16 4.81 38.18
CA ARG A 396 33.48 4.45 39.45
C ARG A 396 31.96 4.60 39.28
N GLY A 397 31.24 3.48 39.20
CA GLY A 397 29.78 3.49 39.26
C GLY A 397 29.31 4.08 40.58
N ARG A 398 28.41 5.06 40.53
CA ARG A 398 27.81 5.67 41.74
C ARG A 398 26.78 4.72 42.35
N CYS A 399 27.23 3.72 43.10
CA CYS A 399 26.37 3.09 44.11
C CYS A 399 26.11 4.12 45.24
N PRO A 400 24.86 4.32 45.68
CA PRO A 400 24.60 5.02 46.93
C PRO A 400 25.16 4.19 48.10
N PRO A 401 25.62 4.82 49.19
CA PRO A 401 26.10 4.09 50.37
C PRO A 401 24.96 3.26 50.97
N ARG A 402 25.28 2.02 51.37
CA ARG A 402 24.34 1.16 52.10
C ARG A 402 24.10 1.76 53.48
N GLY A 403 22.87 2.22 53.74
CA GLY A 403 22.40 2.45 55.10
C GLY A 403 22.37 1.15 55.92
N PRO A 404 22.38 1.23 57.26
CA PRO A 404 22.35 0.05 58.12
C PRO A 404 21.05 -0.76 57.90
N ALA A 405 21.16 -2.08 58.01
CA ALA A 405 20.04 -2.98 57.75
C ALA A 405 18.92 -2.82 58.81
N PRO A 406 17.63 -2.79 58.42
CA PRO A 406 16.54 -2.86 59.36
C PRO A 406 16.47 -4.26 59.98
N ALA A 407 16.24 -4.32 61.30
CA ALA A 407 16.06 -5.57 62.02
C ALA A 407 14.79 -6.33 61.60
N GLN A 408 14.81 -7.65 61.72
CA GLN A 408 13.65 -8.51 61.50
C GLN A 408 12.59 -8.28 62.60
N PRO A 409 11.30 -8.12 62.27
CA PRO A 409 10.21 -8.36 63.22
C PRO A 409 9.87 -9.85 63.27
N ALA A 410 9.70 -10.38 64.47
CA ALA A 410 9.23 -11.75 64.71
C ALA A 410 7.72 -11.92 64.39
N ALA A 411 7.26 -13.16 64.29
CA ALA A 411 5.89 -13.51 63.95
C ALA A 411 4.89 -13.27 65.10
N ALA A 412 3.71 -12.72 64.79
CA ALA A 412 2.48 -12.81 65.60
C ALA A 412 1.22 -12.41 64.81
N GLY A 413 0.05 -12.98 65.17
CA GLY A 413 -1.27 -12.38 64.94
C GLY A 413 -2.13 -12.94 63.80
N ARG A 414 -3.34 -13.42 64.12
CA ARG A 414 -4.39 -13.84 63.16
C ARG A 414 -5.56 -12.84 63.13
N GLY A 415 -5.96 -12.39 61.93
CA GLY A 415 -7.31 -11.88 61.56
C GLY A 415 -7.83 -10.60 62.25
N PRO A 416 -9.08 -10.16 61.96
CA PRO A 416 -9.94 -10.36 60.77
C PRO A 416 -9.82 -9.16 59.79
N GLY A 417 -10.27 -9.11 58.52
CA GLY A 417 -11.50 -9.59 57.90
C GLY A 417 -12.43 -8.40 57.57
N LEU A 418 -12.39 -7.87 56.34
CA LEU A 418 -13.29 -6.82 55.78
C LEU A 418 -13.42 -7.02 54.23
N PRO A 419 -14.43 -6.43 53.54
CA PRO A 419 -15.31 -7.25 52.69
C PRO A 419 -15.09 -7.14 51.16
N GLN A 420 -15.65 -8.11 50.45
CA GLN A 420 -15.72 -8.15 48.98
C GLN A 420 -16.76 -7.16 48.43
N LEU A 421 -16.40 -6.40 47.39
CA LEU A 421 -17.34 -5.57 46.63
C LEU A 421 -18.13 -6.44 45.62
N ALA A 422 -19.46 -6.36 45.71
CA ALA A 422 -20.38 -7.13 44.88
C ALA A 422 -20.50 -6.57 43.44
N ARG A 423 -20.74 -7.49 42.49
CA ARG A 423 -21.18 -7.15 41.12
C ARG A 423 -22.72 -7.06 41.10
N PRO A 424 -23.34 -6.07 40.44
CA PRO A 424 -24.77 -6.11 40.14
C PRO A 424 -25.03 -7.11 39.00
N GLY A 425 -26.01 -7.99 39.19
CA GLY A 425 -26.56 -8.82 38.12
C GLY A 425 -28.00 -8.43 37.84
N HIS A 426 -28.37 -8.29 36.56
CA HIS A 426 -29.77 -8.23 36.15
C HIS A 426 -30.18 -9.58 35.54
N ARG A 427 -31.18 -10.22 36.15
CA ARG A 427 -31.93 -11.33 35.57
C ARG A 427 -33.19 -10.77 34.90
N VAL A 428 -33.51 -11.27 33.71
CA VAL A 428 -34.89 -11.34 33.22
C VAL A 428 -35.13 -12.79 32.77
N ARG A 429 -36.30 -13.35 33.11
CA ARG A 429 -36.68 -14.74 32.83
C ARG A 429 -37.34 -14.85 31.44
N GLY A 430 -37.09 -15.96 30.73
CA GLY A 430 -37.95 -16.45 29.65
C GLY A 430 -39.15 -17.25 30.18
N PRO A 431 -40.05 -17.70 29.28
CA PRO A 431 -40.08 -19.12 28.85
C PRO A 431 -40.33 -19.28 27.32
N GLY A 432 -40.19 -20.44 26.66
CA GLY A 432 -39.71 -21.78 27.06
C GLY A 432 -40.07 -22.88 26.02
N GLY A 433 -39.23 -23.92 25.87
CA GLY A 433 -39.48 -25.14 25.05
C GLY A 433 -39.17 -25.01 23.54
N GLY A 434 -38.64 -26.02 22.81
CA GLY A 434 -38.11 -27.35 23.13
C GLY A 434 -37.35 -27.94 21.91
N GLY A 435 -36.41 -28.88 22.10
CA GLY A 435 -35.52 -29.45 21.03
C GLY A 435 -36.09 -30.68 20.28
N PRO A 436 -35.27 -31.61 19.73
CA PRO A 436 -33.80 -31.75 19.75
C PRO A 436 -33.17 -32.07 18.35
N PRO A 437 -32.16 -32.96 18.12
CA PRO A 437 -30.82 -32.51 17.68
C PRO A 437 -30.27 -33.09 16.34
N GLY A 438 -29.25 -32.43 15.77
CA GLY A 438 -28.51 -32.87 14.56
C GLY A 438 -26.98 -32.84 14.73
N ARG A 439 -26.30 -33.89 14.25
CA ARG A 439 -24.89 -34.26 14.53
C ARG A 439 -23.80 -33.29 14.05
N ALA A 440 -22.63 -33.44 14.68
CA ALA A 440 -21.40 -32.67 14.44
C ALA A 440 -20.53 -33.17 13.26
N THR A 441 -19.87 -32.21 12.61
CA THR A 441 -18.46 -32.24 12.13
C THR A 441 -17.93 -30.80 12.29
N GLY A 442 -16.64 -30.51 12.51
CA GLY A 442 -15.48 -31.39 12.59
C GLY A 442 -14.27 -30.82 11.84
N SER A 443 -13.85 -29.58 12.10
CA SER A 443 -12.62 -28.99 11.55
C SER A 443 -12.02 -27.98 12.52
N ALA A 444 -10.70 -28.03 12.75
CA ALA A 444 -10.03 -27.38 13.85
C ALA A 444 -9.30 -26.09 13.43
N ALA A 445 -9.43 -25.03 14.25
CA ALA A 445 -8.56 -23.86 14.18
C ALA A 445 -7.20 -24.15 14.86
N PRO A 446 -6.07 -23.66 14.32
CA PRO A 446 -4.77 -23.88 14.95
C PRO A 446 -4.62 -23.03 16.21
N ALA A 447 -4.39 -23.70 17.35
CA ALA A 447 -4.18 -23.03 18.62
C ALA A 447 -2.84 -22.27 18.65
N LEU A 448 -2.90 -20.96 18.90
CA LEU A 448 -1.74 -20.12 19.20
C LEU A 448 -1.03 -20.63 20.46
N ARG A 449 0.11 -21.32 20.29
CA ARG A 449 0.97 -21.70 21.41
C ARG A 449 1.65 -20.46 21.99
N ALA A 450 1.18 -20.04 23.16
CA ALA A 450 1.85 -19.00 23.95
C ALA A 450 3.26 -19.47 24.37
N ALA A 451 4.30 -18.85 23.81
CA ALA A 451 5.68 -19.11 24.19
C ALA A 451 5.94 -18.66 25.65
N GLN A 452 6.22 -19.62 26.54
CA GLN A 452 6.58 -19.34 27.92
C GLN A 452 8.04 -18.88 28.02
N TRP A 453 8.26 -17.56 28.00
CA TRP A 453 9.58 -16.98 28.25
C TRP A 453 9.97 -17.11 29.73
N ARG A 454 10.81 -18.10 30.06
CA ARG A 454 11.40 -18.26 31.39
C ARG A 454 12.54 -17.26 31.59
N ARG A 455 12.51 -16.50 32.70
CA ARG A 455 13.59 -15.57 33.08
C ARG A 455 14.88 -16.32 33.43
N GLY A 456 15.86 -16.30 32.54
CA GLY A 456 17.24 -16.67 32.85
C GLY A 456 17.90 -15.59 33.71
N ARG A 457 17.96 -15.77 35.03
CA ARG A 457 18.88 -14.99 35.87
C ARG A 457 20.30 -15.56 35.69
N ARG A 458 21.21 -14.81 35.06
CA ARG A 458 22.65 -14.96 35.31
C ARG A 458 23.11 -13.84 36.24
N ARG A 459 23.99 -14.17 37.18
CA ARG A 459 24.56 -13.25 38.17
C ARG A 459 25.99 -12.91 37.76
N CYS A 460 26.38 -11.68 38.09
CA CYS A 460 27.71 -11.07 37.92
C CYS A 460 28.09 -10.85 36.46
#